data_AF-A0A926Z449-F1
#
_entry.id   AF-A0A926Z449-F1
#
_cell.length_a   1.000
_cell.length_b   1.000
_cell.length_c   1.000
_cell.angle_alpha   90.00
_cell.angle_beta   90.00
_cell.angle_gamma   90.00
#
_symmetry.space_group_name_H-M   'P 1'
#
loop_
_entity.id
_entity.type
_entity.pdbx_description
1 polymer ?
#
loop_
_entity_poly.entity_id
_entity_poly.type
_entity_poly.pdbx_seq_one_letter_code
_entity_poly.pdbx_strand_id
1 'polypeptide(L)'
;MATLFNCNNDSFIDFVKKHTQKLSKNNSYKFYAMTCYFKQDATKELAELIHAILENSLCEFHLLIDINEYCEELLDIDSFIADLEKITKLSSKNISITPISPSPKPLFHAKAYALINCDHSSEAYYQGFGIITSANLSNRGIRENIEIGHIFDDNNSLRDFYNIFMHLKNNYRITEQELEQRLQKQRELVEQQKQFAEKQRKSQKVVNLLSLGSFYHKWQQDHLIDLRFIIKLSKDAKKRIKNTGNEVSIMLDQEGFEEKEKEDNFAKKPIDIEKFFKLFPKIIPDILGICSIDTLLGKWIPKKISKLIEKELDERTDIYIRILKKHLEENLTNYLEELKNNIEKLQKNNIIDCDDEENINAIPRWEEKITKISQDKNLLKLLLWKYQIIPISLDLIQDPDLILTLYDRLHDLYQPNINRKGKVGKIFSDNSENNYEGINSDSFNGIYREVEDKLNDNRLGDLSKKDNQGKYFCAIVKPEDKIVTGIFIRLEESSLTNRKQLIFYQTEANKQAEKEENLLVNNLVTFKIIGNEYKEILYKFGFI
;
A
#
# COMPACT_ATOMS: atom_id res chain seq x y z
N MET A 1 27.68 55.47 -16.72
CA MET A 1 26.63 54.86 -17.57
C MET A 1 26.32 53.46 -17.02
N ALA A 2 25.10 52.96 -17.18
CA ALA A 2 24.78 51.57 -16.87
C ALA A 2 25.00 50.69 -18.13
N THR A 3 25.46 49.48 -17.93
CA THR A 3 25.84 48.51 -18.97
C THR A 3 25.07 47.22 -18.74
N LEU A 4 24.55 46.62 -19.81
CA LEU A 4 23.97 45.28 -19.78
C LEU A 4 25.04 44.23 -20.11
N PHE A 5 24.96 43.08 -19.46
CA PHE A 5 25.85 41.93 -19.66
C PHE A 5 25.03 40.68 -19.99
N ASN A 6 25.69 39.70 -20.60
CA ASN A 6 25.09 38.45 -21.07
C ASN A 6 23.96 38.69 -22.09
N CYS A 7 24.09 39.76 -22.88
CA CYS A 7 23.21 40.08 -24.00
C CYS A 7 24.05 40.25 -25.26
N ASN A 8 23.56 39.78 -26.42
CA ASN A 8 24.25 39.92 -27.72
C ASN A 8 25.71 39.41 -27.73
N ASN A 9 25.93 38.24 -27.13
CA ASN A 9 27.21 37.49 -27.05
C ASN A 9 28.33 38.08 -26.15
N ASP A 10 28.21 39.28 -25.59
CA ASP A 10 29.17 39.80 -24.59
C ASP A 10 28.73 39.40 -23.17
N SER A 11 29.44 38.45 -22.54
CA SER A 11 29.15 38.01 -21.17
C SER A 11 29.75 38.94 -20.09
N PHE A 12 29.31 38.79 -18.84
CA PHE A 12 29.93 39.49 -17.70
C PHE A 12 31.41 39.13 -17.57
N ILE A 13 31.79 37.86 -17.81
CA ILE A 13 33.20 37.47 -17.74
C ILE A 13 34.02 38.00 -18.94
N ASP A 14 33.43 38.13 -20.14
CA ASP A 14 34.05 38.83 -21.27
C ASP A 14 34.24 40.33 -20.99
N PHE A 15 33.30 40.96 -20.29
CA PHE A 15 33.45 42.32 -19.80
C PHE A 15 34.66 42.46 -18.85
N VAL A 16 34.79 41.57 -17.86
CA VAL A 16 35.94 41.57 -16.93
C VAL A 16 37.23 41.39 -17.73
N LYS A 17 37.30 40.38 -18.61
CA LYS A 17 38.43 40.13 -19.51
C LYS A 17 38.88 41.39 -20.25
N LYS A 18 37.94 42.09 -20.90
CA LYS A 18 38.17 43.31 -21.67
C LYS A 18 38.67 44.49 -20.84
N HIS A 19 38.38 44.54 -19.54
CA HIS A 19 38.85 45.61 -18.65
C HIS A 19 40.17 45.26 -17.98
N THR A 20 40.36 44.01 -17.54
CA THR A 20 41.65 43.50 -17.08
C THR A 20 42.73 43.62 -18.16
N GLN A 21 42.40 43.39 -19.43
CA GLN A 21 43.31 43.59 -20.57
C GLN A 21 43.77 45.04 -20.80
N LYS A 22 43.10 46.04 -20.23
CA LYS A 22 43.52 47.45 -20.30
C LYS A 22 44.50 47.85 -19.20
N LEU A 23 44.69 47.00 -18.18
CA LEU A 23 45.53 47.30 -17.03
C LEU A 23 47.02 47.15 -17.39
N SER A 24 47.84 48.05 -16.85
CA SER A 24 49.30 47.99 -17.04
C SER A 24 49.89 46.86 -16.21
N LYS A 25 50.50 45.84 -16.85
CA LYS A 25 51.20 44.73 -16.16
C LYS A 25 52.42 45.19 -15.33
N ASN A 26 52.90 46.41 -15.50
CA ASN A 26 54.00 46.95 -14.70
C ASN A 26 53.58 47.34 -13.27
N ASN A 27 52.28 47.34 -12.99
CA ASN A 27 51.70 47.61 -11.68
C ASN A 27 51.25 46.30 -11.03
N SER A 28 51.18 46.28 -9.70
CA SER A 28 50.56 45.22 -8.92
C SER A 28 49.05 45.49 -8.75
N TYR A 29 48.16 44.49 -8.72
CA TYR A 29 46.71 44.66 -8.49
C TYR A 29 46.13 43.67 -7.47
N LYS A 30 45.18 44.15 -6.66
CA LYS A 30 44.35 43.36 -5.75
C LYS A 30 42.98 43.13 -6.38
N PHE A 31 42.51 41.90 -6.41
CA PHE A 31 41.12 41.60 -6.72
C PHE A 31 40.27 41.65 -5.45
N TYR A 32 39.11 42.30 -5.56
CA TYR A 32 38.11 42.41 -4.50
C TYR A 32 36.74 42.03 -5.04
N ALA A 33 36.01 41.20 -4.31
CA ALA A 33 34.66 40.76 -4.67
C ALA A 33 33.72 40.78 -3.46
N MET A 34 32.50 41.24 -3.69
CA MET A 34 31.39 41.28 -2.76
C MET A 34 30.21 40.58 -3.45
N THR A 35 29.72 39.46 -2.92
CA THR A 35 28.63 38.69 -3.55
C THR A 35 27.67 38.08 -2.51
N CYS A 36 26.41 37.92 -2.88
CA CYS A 36 25.41 37.30 -2.00
C CYS A 36 25.09 35.84 -2.33
N TYR A 37 25.24 35.46 -3.61
CA TYR A 37 25.27 34.07 -4.07
C TYR A 37 26.64 33.75 -4.66
N PHE A 38 27.07 32.51 -4.53
CA PHE A 38 28.43 32.08 -4.80
C PHE A 38 28.45 30.62 -5.25
N LYS A 39 29.25 30.32 -6.27
CA LYS A 39 29.67 28.96 -6.60
C LYS A 39 31.18 28.91 -6.77
N GLN A 40 31.78 27.83 -6.28
CA GLN A 40 33.22 27.62 -6.35
C GLN A 40 33.74 27.67 -7.80
N ASP A 41 33.04 27.01 -8.72
CA ASP A 41 33.46 26.91 -10.13
C ASP A 41 33.47 28.27 -10.84
N ALA A 42 32.41 29.09 -10.70
CA ALA A 42 32.37 30.45 -11.23
C ALA A 42 33.50 31.34 -10.68
N THR A 43 33.87 31.12 -9.42
CA THR A 43 34.97 31.85 -8.77
C THR A 43 36.33 31.40 -9.28
N LYS A 44 36.52 30.08 -9.44
CA LYS A 44 37.72 29.48 -10.05
C LYS A 44 37.91 29.98 -11.49
N GLU A 45 36.83 29.99 -12.28
CA GLU A 45 36.82 30.50 -13.66
C GLU A 45 37.20 31.99 -13.73
N LEU A 46 36.63 32.83 -12.86
CA LEU A 46 36.96 34.26 -12.79
C LEU A 46 38.42 34.49 -12.35
N ALA A 47 38.89 33.72 -11.37
CA ALA A 47 40.26 33.80 -10.87
C ALA A 47 41.29 33.37 -11.93
N GLU A 48 41.00 32.29 -12.66
CA GLU A 48 41.82 31.80 -13.78
C GLU A 48 41.90 32.85 -14.88
N LEU A 49 40.77 33.45 -15.27
CA LEU A 49 40.71 34.49 -16.29
C LEU A 49 41.48 35.75 -15.90
N ILE A 50 41.39 36.20 -14.64
CA ILE A 50 42.14 37.36 -14.16
C ILE A 50 43.65 37.05 -14.13
N HIS A 51 44.04 35.88 -13.60
CA HIS A 51 45.45 35.47 -13.56
C HIS A 51 46.04 35.26 -14.96
N ALA A 52 45.31 34.68 -15.91
CA ALA A 52 45.78 34.48 -17.29
C ALA A 52 46.07 35.81 -18.03
N ILE A 53 45.52 36.93 -17.55
CA ILE A 53 45.76 38.27 -18.13
C ILE A 53 46.84 39.02 -17.35
N LEU A 54 46.78 39.03 -16.01
CA LEU A 54 47.70 39.78 -15.15
C LEU A 54 48.98 39.03 -14.81
N GLU A 55 49.00 37.70 -14.87
CA GLU A 55 50.11 36.85 -14.45
C GLU A 55 50.59 37.23 -13.03
N ASN A 56 51.87 37.60 -12.88
CA ASN A 56 52.49 38.03 -11.62
C ASN A 56 52.04 39.43 -11.15
N SER A 57 51.31 40.19 -11.98
CA SER A 57 50.76 41.49 -11.59
C SER A 57 49.55 41.34 -10.67
N LEU A 58 48.92 40.17 -10.57
CA LEU A 58 47.91 39.91 -9.54
C LEU A 58 48.65 39.69 -8.19
N CYS A 59 48.40 40.58 -7.22
CA CYS A 59 49.13 40.62 -5.94
C CYS A 59 48.33 40.00 -4.78
N GLU A 60 47.00 40.19 -4.74
CA GLU A 60 46.08 39.62 -3.72
C GLU A 60 44.68 39.32 -4.30
N PHE A 61 43.91 38.42 -3.68
CA PHE A 61 42.55 38.03 -4.08
C PHE A 61 41.61 37.92 -2.88
N HIS A 62 40.58 38.77 -2.80
CA HIS A 62 39.69 38.83 -1.64
C HIS A 62 38.20 38.76 -2.03
N LEU A 63 37.44 38.01 -1.24
CA LEU A 63 36.02 37.76 -1.46
C LEU A 63 35.24 37.88 -0.14
N LEU A 64 34.19 38.70 -0.13
CA LEU A 64 33.16 38.74 0.90
C LEU A 64 31.91 38.02 0.39
N ILE A 65 31.41 37.07 1.17
CA ILE A 65 30.23 36.24 0.85
C ILE A 65 29.19 36.42 1.95
N ASP A 66 27.90 36.36 1.63
CA ASP A 66 26.85 36.20 2.65
C ASP A 66 27.07 34.88 3.41
N ILE A 67 26.97 34.94 4.74
CA ILE A 67 27.15 33.77 5.61
C ILE A 67 26.22 32.60 5.26
N ASN A 68 24.99 32.84 4.81
CA ASN A 68 24.04 31.76 4.57
C ASN A 68 24.47 30.95 3.33
N GLU A 69 24.85 31.62 2.24
CA GLU A 69 25.42 30.98 1.05
C GLU A 69 26.73 30.23 1.36
N TYR A 70 27.60 30.83 2.19
CA TYR A 70 28.84 30.18 2.64
C TYR A 70 28.55 28.86 3.39
N CYS A 71 27.53 28.85 4.25
CA CYS A 71 27.11 27.63 4.95
C CYS A 71 26.40 26.65 4.02
N GLU A 72 25.54 27.10 3.10
CA GLU A 72 24.79 26.25 2.16
C GLU A 72 25.70 25.42 1.26
N GLU A 73 26.80 26.01 0.77
CA GLU A 73 27.84 25.29 -0.01
C GLU A 73 28.67 24.30 0.85
N LEU A 74 28.55 24.34 2.18
CA LEU A 74 29.38 23.58 3.13
C LEU A 74 30.89 23.69 2.82
N LEU A 75 31.34 24.92 2.53
CA LEU A 75 32.66 25.19 1.98
C LEU A 75 33.81 24.72 2.88
N ASP A 76 34.62 23.78 2.39
CA ASP A 76 35.98 23.56 2.88
C ASP A 76 36.87 24.71 2.37
N ILE A 77 37.09 25.69 3.26
CA ILE A 77 37.82 26.91 2.92
C ILE A 77 39.30 26.65 2.65
N ASP A 78 39.92 25.67 3.31
CA ASP A 78 41.34 25.36 3.13
C ASP A 78 41.55 24.67 1.78
N SER A 79 40.69 23.72 1.43
CA SER A 79 40.69 23.08 0.11
C SER A 79 40.43 24.10 -1.01
N PHE A 80 39.46 24.99 -0.82
CA PHE A 80 39.11 25.99 -1.83
C PHE A 80 40.16 27.11 -1.97
N ILE A 81 40.80 27.55 -0.88
CA ILE A 81 41.97 28.44 -0.94
C ILE A 81 43.14 27.74 -1.64
N ALA A 82 43.41 26.46 -1.36
CA ALA A 82 44.46 25.71 -2.03
C ALA A 82 44.22 25.55 -3.55
N ASP A 83 42.96 25.44 -3.98
CA ASP A 83 42.62 25.49 -5.41
C ASP A 83 42.83 26.88 -6.01
N LEU A 84 42.44 27.95 -5.33
CA LEU A 84 42.70 29.32 -5.79
C LEU A 84 44.20 29.66 -5.82
N GLU A 85 45.02 29.14 -4.89
CA GLU A 85 46.48 29.23 -4.89
C GLU A 85 47.09 28.54 -6.12
N LYS A 86 46.62 27.33 -6.47
CA LYS A 86 47.03 26.65 -7.72
C LYS A 86 46.65 27.44 -8.98
N ILE A 87 45.48 28.07 -9.00
CA ILE A 87 44.96 28.82 -10.16
C ILE A 87 45.65 30.17 -10.32
N THR A 88 45.73 30.97 -9.25
CA THR A 88 46.21 32.36 -9.28
C THR A 88 47.72 32.51 -9.06
N LYS A 89 48.40 31.44 -8.63
CA LYS A 89 49.81 31.43 -8.17
C LYS A 89 50.10 32.35 -6.98
N LEU A 90 49.06 32.89 -6.34
CA LEU A 90 49.17 33.62 -5.08
C LEU A 90 49.43 32.65 -3.94
N SER A 91 50.26 33.05 -2.98
CA SER A 91 50.31 32.37 -1.68
C SER A 91 48.93 32.42 -1.02
N SER A 92 48.52 31.35 -0.34
CA SER A 92 47.34 31.31 0.52
C SER A 92 47.18 32.52 1.47
N LYS A 93 48.27 33.16 1.92
CA LYS A 93 48.24 34.40 2.73
C LYS A 93 47.66 35.62 2.01
N ASN A 94 47.75 35.63 0.68
CA ASN A 94 47.27 36.71 -0.19
C ASN A 94 45.85 36.42 -0.72
N ILE A 95 45.24 35.30 -0.32
CA ILE A 95 43.88 34.91 -0.66
C ILE A 95 43.04 35.02 0.61
N SER A 96 41.91 35.73 0.58
CA SER A 96 41.00 35.75 1.74
C SER A 96 39.54 35.67 1.35
N ILE A 97 38.87 34.62 1.78
CA ILE A 97 37.42 34.47 1.70
C ILE A 97 36.87 34.73 3.09
N THR A 98 35.92 35.65 3.21
CA THR A 98 35.39 36.07 4.51
C THR A 98 33.85 36.07 4.46
N PRO A 99 33.19 35.14 5.17
CA PRO A 99 31.74 35.24 5.32
C PRO A 99 31.40 36.44 6.20
N ILE A 100 30.39 37.21 5.79
CA ILE A 100 29.91 38.38 6.51
C ILE A 100 28.40 38.30 6.78
N SER A 101 27.99 38.91 7.88
CA SER A 101 26.63 38.87 8.42
C SER A 101 26.24 40.26 8.92
N PRO A 102 25.43 41.03 8.17
CA PRO A 102 25.00 42.38 8.54
C PRO A 102 23.93 42.40 9.66
N SER A 103 24.12 41.60 10.71
CA SER A 103 23.27 41.57 11.90
C SER A 103 23.14 42.99 12.51
N PRO A 104 21.95 43.44 12.92
CA PRO A 104 20.69 42.69 13.09
C PRO A 104 19.67 42.85 11.93
N LYS A 105 20.08 43.17 10.71
CA LYS A 105 19.18 43.37 9.55
C LYS A 105 19.59 42.50 8.33
N PRO A 106 18.70 42.29 7.34
CA PRO A 106 18.75 41.06 6.54
C PRO A 106 19.80 41.10 5.43
N LEU A 107 20.32 39.91 5.12
CA LEU A 107 20.99 39.47 3.88
C LEU A 107 22.03 40.44 3.29
N PHE A 108 23.30 40.04 3.28
CA PHE A 108 24.33 40.74 2.53
C PHE A 108 24.10 40.58 1.02
N HIS A 109 23.25 41.44 0.43
CA HIS A 109 22.80 41.32 -0.96
C HIS A 109 23.71 42.06 -1.99
N ALA A 110 24.88 42.54 -1.57
CA ALA A 110 25.77 43.29 -2.45
C ALA A 110 26.44 42.40 -3.50
N LYS A 111 26.74 42.99 -4.66
CA LYS A 111 27.27 42.33 -5.86
C LYS A 111 28.17 43.33 -6.58
N ALA A 112 29.46 43.31 -6.24
CA ALA A 112 30.41 44.28 -6.77
C ALA A 112 31.83 43.73 -6.77
N TYR A 113 32.61 44.08 -7.78
CA TYR A 113 33.92 43.50 -8.07
C TYR A 113 34.88 44.61 -8.49
N ALA A 114 36.15 44.53 -8.11
CA ALA A 114 37.16 45.50 -8.52
C ALA A 114 38.57 44.88 -8.64
N LEU A 115 39.37 45.44 -9.54
CA LEU A 115 40.82 45.28 -9.59
C LEU A 115 41.45 46.65 -9.29
N ILE A 116 42.23 46.72 -8.22
CA ILE A 116 42.77 47.98 -7.67
C ILE A 116 44.29 47.87 -7.51
N ASN A 117 45.04 48.86 -7.98
CA ASN A 117 46.51 48.89 -7.93
C ASN A 117 47.06 48.81 -6.48
N CYS A 118 48.10 48.01 -6.23
CA CYS A 118 48.77 47.85 -4.93
C CYS A 118 49.89 48.90 -4.69
N ASP A 119 50.43 49.52 -5.75
CA ASP A 119 51.66 50.33 -5.71
C ASP A 119 51.41 51.78 -5.26
N HIS A 120 51.33 52.01 -3.95
CA HIS A 120 51.10 53.32 -3.36
C HIS A 120 52.20 53.73 -2.37
N SER A 121 53.13 54.56 -2.84
CA SER A 121 54.00 55.41 -2.00
C SER A 121 53.28 56.67 -1.48
N SER A 122 52.00 56.88 -1.85
CA SER A 122 51.14 57.94 -1.33
C SER A 122 49.67 57.50 -1.32
N GLU A 123 48.91 57.88 -0.29
CA GLU A 123 47.53 57.43 -0.02
C GLU A 123 46.45 57.93 -1.02
N ALA A 124 46.84 58.51 -2.15
CA ALA A 124 46.01 59.44 -2.91
C ALA A 124 45.65 59.00 -4.35
N TYR A 125 46.10 57.85 -4.85
CA TYR A 125 46.03 57.57 -6.30
C TYR A 125 45.68 56.12 -6.69
N TYR A 126 44.46 55.70 -6.33
CA TYR A 126 43.86 54.44 -6.74
C TYR A 126 43.71 54.38 -8.28
N GLN A 127 44.23 53.31 -8.88
CA GLN A 127 44.08 53.00 -10.31
C GLN A 127 43.49 51.61 -10.50
N GLY A 128 42.71 51.40 -11.57
CA GLY A 128 42.14 50.10 -11.89
C GLY A 128 40.75 50.23 -12.49
N PHE A 129 39.87 49.29 -12.19
CA PHE A 129 38.44 49.41 -12.47
C PHE A 129 37.61 48.65 -11.44
N GLY A 130 36.37 49.09 -11.26
CA GLY A 130 35.36 48.40 -10.48
C GLY A 130 34.01 48.37 -11.18
N ILE A 131 33.15 47.51 -10.68
CA ILE A 131 31.79 47.29 -11.19
C ILE A 131 30.86 46.96 -10.02
N ILE A 132 29.71 47.65 -9.96
CA ILE A 132 28.55 47.27 -9.13
C ILE A 132 27.52 46.70 -10.10
N THR A 133 26.96 45.52 -9.82
CA THR A 133 26.16 44.76 -10.80
C THR A 133 25.03 43.97 -10.15
N SER A 134 24.07 43.48 -10.92
CA SER A 134 23.11 42.45 -10.49
C SER A 134 23.69 41.03 -10.58
N ALA A 135 24.84 40.86 -11.24
CA ALA A 135 25.52 39.57 -11.41
C ALA A 135 26.09 39.02 -10.09
N ASN A 136 25.63 37.84 -9.69
CA ASN A 136 26.27 37.03 -8.64
C ASN A 136 27.44 36.23 -9.20
N LEU A 137 28.38 35.86 -8.31
CA LEU A 137 29.51 34.98 -8.62
C LEU A 137 29.08 33.50 -8.72
N SER A 138 28.21 33.23 -9.70
CA SER A 138 27.60 31.92 -9.99
C SER A 138 27.59 31.70 -11.50
N ASN A 139 27.63 30.43 -11.95
CA ASN A 139 27.75 30.08 -13.37
C ASN A 139 26.71 30.81 -14.25
N ARG A 140 25.48 30.98 -13.74
CA ARG A 140 24.43 31.75 -14.41
C ARG A 140 24.64 33.26 -14.42
N GLY A 141 25.05 33.84 -13.29
CA GLY A 141 25.29 35.28 -13.20
C GLY A 141 26.44 35.76 -14.10
N ILE A 142 27.48 34.94 -14.27
CA ILE A 142 28.64 35.32 -15.10
C ILE A 142 28.46 35.08 -16.60
N ARG A 143 27.41 34.33 -17.04
CA ARG A 143 27.24 33.87 -18.44
C ARG A 143 25.80 33.85 -19.00
N GLU A 144 24.78 33.50 -18.21
CA GLU A 144 23.43 33.14 -18.71
C GLU A 144 22.37 34.21 -18.46
N ASN A 145 22.27 34.72 -17.23
CA ASN A 145 21.24 35.68 -16.83
C ASN A 145 21.50 37.02 -17.51
N ILE A 146 20.49 37.75 -17.98
CA ILE A 146 20.67 39.16 -18.36
C ILE A 146 20.95 39.96 -17.08
N GLU A 147 22.15 40.52 -16.98
CA GLU A 147 22.60 41.28 -15.80
C GLU A 147 22.82 42.76 -16.17
N ILE A 148 22.72 43.66 -15.20
CA ILE A 148 22.98 45.09 -15.35
C ILE A 148 24.02 45.56 -14.33
N GLY A 149 24.92 46.46 -14.73
CA GLY A 149 25.85 47.06 -13.78
C GLY A 149 26.40 48.41 -14.19
N HIS A 150 27.02 49.08 -13.23
CA HIS A 150 27.68 50.36 -13.38
C HIS A 150 29.18 50.18 -13.19
N ILE A 151 29.94 50.66 -14.17
CA ILE A 151 31.40 50.57 -14.25
C ILE A 151 32.00 51.91 -13.83
N PHE A 152 33.08 51.87 -13.06
CA PHE A 152 33.85 53.03 -12.60
C PHE A 152 35.35 52.72 -12.62
N ASP A 153 36.15 53.71 -13.00
CA ASP A 153 37.61 53.64 -13.10
C ASP A 153 38.29 54.89 -12.49
N ASP A 154 37.51 55.81 -11.93
CA ASP A 154 38.04 57.01 -11.27
C ASP A 154 38.54 56.73 -9.83
N ASN A 155 39.54 57.51 -9.44
CA ASN A 155 40.23 57.42 -8.14
C ASN A 155 39.28 57.45 -6.93
N ASN A 156 38.24 58.29 -6.97
CA ASN A 156 37.34 58.45 -5.82
C ASN A 156 36.43 57.24 -5.68
N SER A 157 35.81 56.78 -6.77
CA SER A 157 34.94 55.59 -6.75
C SER A 157 35.71 54.31 -6.37
N LEU A 158 36.96 54.16 -6.84
CA LEU A 158 37.83 53.04 -6.45
C LEU A 158 38.21 53.10 -4.96
N ARG A 159 38.52 54.29 -4.44
CA ARG A 159 38.78 54.52 -3.02
C ARG A 159 37.56 54.21 -2.15
N ASP A 160 36.38 54.68 -2.55
CA ASP A 160 35.13 54.43 -1.83
C ASP A 160 34.75 52.95 -1.84
N PHE A 161 34.92 52.24 -2.97
CA PHE A 161 34.76 50.79 -3.03
C PHE A 161 35.71 50.09 -2.05
N TYR A 162 36.99 50.45 -2.02
CA TYR A 162 37.98 49.87 -1.10
C TYR A 162 37.59 50.13 0.37
N ASN A 163 37.20 51.37 0.69
CA ASN A 163 36.76 51.74 2.03
C ASN A 163 35.52 50.95 2.48
N ILE A 164 34.53 50.77 1.59
CA ILE A 164 33.33 49.96 1.83
C ILE A 164 33.72 48.49 2.05
N PHE A 165 34.56 47.92 1.20
CA PHE A 165 35.04 46.54 1.32
C PHE A 165 35.72 46.30 2.67
N MET A 166 36.66 47.17 3.06
CA MET A 166 37.39 47.06 4.32
C MET A 166 36.49 47.33 5.54
N HIS A 167 35.55 48.27 5.44
CA HIS A 167 34.54 48.50 6.47
C HIS A 167 33.67 47.24 6.69
N LEU A 168 33.22 46.61 5.60
CA LEU A 168 32.43 45.38 5.65
C LEU A 168 33.23 44.21 6.27
N LYS A 169 34.45 43.99 5.77
CA LYS A 169 35.36 42.95 6.26
C LYS A 169 35.70 43.09 7.74
N ASN A 170 35.87 44.32 8.23
CA ASN A 170 36.29 44.57 9.61
C ASN A 170 35.14 44.62 10.62
N ASN A 171 33.94 45.08 10.23
CA ASN A 171 32.83 45.31 11.17
C ASN A 171 31.73 44.23 11.10
N TYR A 172 31.65 43.44 10.02
CA TYR A 172 30.59 42.44 9.81
C TYR A 172 31.10 41.03 9.54
N ARG A 173 32.42 40.78 9.68
CA ARG A 173 32.96 39.42 9.79
C ARG A 173 32.43 38.78 11.07
N ILE A 174 31.87 37.59 10.94
CA ILE A 174 31.44 36.77 12.08
C ILE A 174 32.62 36.16 12.82
N THR A 175 32.41 35.83 14.09
CA THR A 175 33.41 35.07 14.87
C THR A 175 33.48 33.62 14.41
N GLU A 176 34.62 32.98 14.61
CA GLU A 176 34.82 31.55 14.28
C GLU A 176 33.84 30.65 15.05
N GLN A 177 33.50 31.03 16.29
CA GLN A 177 32.50 30.33 17.10
C GLN A 177 31.08 30.41 16.51
N GLU A 178 30.66 31.57 16.00
CA GLU A 178 29.34 31.70 15.34
C GLU A 178 29.32 30.96 13.99
N LEU A 179 30.43 31.03 13.23
CA LEU A 179 30.57 30.32 11.96
C LEU A 179 30.42 28.80 12.14
N GLU A 180 31.16 28.20 13.08
CA GLU A 180 31.10 26.75 13.29
C GLU A 180 29.73 26.30 13.81
N GLN A 181 29.05 27.10 14.64
CA GLN A 181 27.66 26.82 15.04
C GLN A 181 26.69 26.78 13.85
N ARG A 182 26.82 27.71 12.89
CA ARG A 182 25.99 27.74 11.67
C ARG A 182 26.33 26.57 10.73
N LEU A 183 27.62 26.28 10.53
CA LEU A 183 28.07 25.14 9.74
C LEU A 183 27.56 23.81 10.32
N GLN A 184 27.69 23.61 11.63
CA GLN A 184 27.21 22.41 12.30
C GLN A 184 25.70 22.20 12.12
N LYS A 185 24.90 23.25 12.28
CA LYS A 185 23.45 23.21 12.03
C LYS A 185 23.12 22.83 10.58
N GLN A 186 23.89 23.32 9.61
CA GLN A 186 23.69 22.97 8.19
C GLN A 186 24.09 21.51 7.91
N ARG A 187 25.19 21.01 8.51
CA ARG A 187 25.59 19.59 8.41
C ARG A 187 24.49 18.67 8.95
N GLU A 188 23.90 19.01 10.09
CA GLU A 188 22.78 18.26 10.69
C GLU A 188 21.55 18.24 9.78
N LEU A 189 21.20 19.37 9.15
CA LEU A 189 20.05 19.49 8.25
C LEU A 189 20.25 18.66 6.96
N VAL A 190 21.45 18.68 6.38
CA VAL A 190 21.81 17.84 5.22
C VAL A 190 21.77 16.35 5.58
N GLU A 191 22.21 15.98 6.78
CA GLU A 191 22.18 14.60 7.23
C GLU A 191 20.75 14.09 7.48
N GLN A 192 19.88 14.91 8.08
CA GLN A 192 18.45 14.62 8.19
C GLN A 192 17.77 14.41 6.83
N GLN A 193 18.11 15.24 5.83
CA GLN A 193 17.61 15.07 4.46
C GLN A 193 18.06 13.77 3.80
N LYS A 194 19.33 13.37 3.98
CA LYS A 194 19.84 12.07 3.49
C LYS A 194 19.09 10.90 4.12
N GLN A 195 18.94 10.91 5.44
CA GLN A 195 18.23 9.86 6.18
C GLN A 195 16.76 9.76 5.75
N PHE A 196 16.09 10.89 5.56
CA PHE A 196 14.72 10.93 5.04
C PHE A 196 14.63 10.38 3.60
N ALA A 197 15.55 10.76 2.71
CA ALA A 197 15.59 10.27 1.33
C ALA A 197 15.89 8.76 1.27
N GLU A 198 16.77 8.24 2.13
CA GLU A 198 17.05 6.81 2.23
C GLU A 198 15.82 6.04 2.75
N LYS A 199 15.15 6.58 3.78
CA LYS A 199 13.91 6.04 4.33
C LYS A 199 12.79 5.99 3.30
N GLN A 200 12.60 7.05 2.51
CA GLN A 200 11.67 7.04 1.37
C GLN A 200 12.02 5.94 0.36
N ARG A 201 13.30 5.84 -0.06
CA ARG A 201 13.76 4.77 -0.98
C ARG A 201 13.48 3.36 -0.44
N LYS A 202 13.67 3.13 0.86
CA LYS A 202 13.32 1.86 1.52
C LYS A 202 11.81 1.61 1.49
N SER A 203 10.99 2.62 1.84
CA SER A 203 9.53 2.49 1.81
C SER A 203 8.98 2.21 0.40
N GLN A 204 9.53 2.82 -0.66
CA GLN A 204 9.07 2.54 -2.03
C GLN A 204 9.39 1.10 -2.46
N LYS A 205 10.55 0.54 -2.05
CA LYS A 205 10.85 -0.89 -2.28
C LYS A 205 9.81 -1.80 -1.61
N VAL A 206 9.35 -1.43 -0.42
CA VAL A 206 8.28 -2.14 0.30
C VAL A 206 6.93 -2.02 -0.43
N VAL A 207 6.50 -0.82 -0.82
CA VAL A 207 5.25 -0.61 -1.59
C VAL A 207 5.25 -1.50 -2.84
N ASN A 208 6.35 -1.47 -3.58
CA ASN A 208 6.57 -2.29 -4.77
C ASN A 208 6.48 -3.80 -4.46
N LEU A 209 6.91 -4.27 -3.28
CA LEU A 209 6.79 -5.67 -2.88
C LEU A 209 5.34 -6.05 -2.54
N LEU A 210 4.67 -5.22 -1.73
CA LEU A 210 3.32 -5.48 -1.25
C LEU A 210 2.29 -5.46 -2.40
N SER A 211 2.52 -4.68 -3.46
CA SER A 211 1.66 -4.61 -4.65
C SER A 211 1.62 -5.92 -5.47
N LEU A 212 2.56 -6.86 -5.23
CA LEU A 212 2.61 -8.18 -5.86
C LEU A 212 1.58 -9.17 -5.30
N GLY A 213 0.77 -8.75 -4.33
CA GLY A 213 -0.28 -9.55 -3.71
C GLY A 213 -1.59 -8.80 -3.52
N SER A 214 -2.43 -9.36 -2.65
CA SER A 214 -3.75 -8.83 -2.31
C SER A 214 -4.04 -9.17 -0.85
N PHE A 215 -4.60 -8.20 -0.11
CA PHE A 215 -4.90 -8.35 1.31
C PHE A 215 -6.33 -8.84 1.51
N TYR A 216 -6.48 -9.89 2.31
CA TYR A 216 -7.75 -10.52 2.62
C TYR A 216 -8.09 -10.32 4.10
N HIS A 217 -9.14 -9.54 4.36
CA HIS A 217 -9.68 -9.42 5.71
C HIS A 217 -10.48 -10.67 6.07
N LYS A 218 -10.31 -11.20 7.29
CA LYS A 218 -11.22 -12.21 7.84
C LYS A 218 -12.32 -11.51 8.63
N TRP A 219 -13.55 -11.58 8.15
CA TRP A 219 -14.68 -11.09 8.92
C TRP A 219 -14.95 -12.04 10.09
N GLN A 220 -14.80 -11.52 11.33
CA GLN A 220 -14.88 -12.33 12.55
C GLN A 220 -16.29 -12.43 13.15
N GLN A 221 -17.21 -11.55 12.77
CA GLN A 221 -18.57 -11.54 13.31
C GLN A 221 -19.54 -12.30 12.40
N ASP A 222 -20.31 -13.21 12.98
CA ASP A 222 -21.47 -13.86 12.34
C ASP A 222 -22.69 -12.90 12.24
N HIS A 223 -22.44 -11.58 12.23
CA HIS A 223 -23.46 -10.50 12.28
C HIS A 223 -23.65 -9.75 10.96
N LEU A 224 -22.87 -10.07 9.92
CA LEU A 224 -22.95 -9.39 8.62
C LEU A 224 -24.34 -9.48 7.96
N ILE A 225 -25.16 -10.48 8.33
CA ILE A 225 -26.56 -10.58 7.89
C ILE A 225 -27.38 -11.24 9.00
N ASP A 226 -28.26 -10.48 9.67
CA ASP A 226 -29.23 -11.07 10.60
C ASP A 226 -30.44 -11.64 9.82
N LEU A 227 -30.32 -12.92 9.47
CA LEU A 227 -31.31 -13.72 8.75
C LEU A 227 -32.39 -14.33 9.66
N ARG A 228 -32.35 -14.03 10.96
CA ARG A 228 -33.38 -14.47 11.86
C ARG A 228 -34.70 -13.81 11.52
N PHE A 229 -35.77 -14.59 11.66
CA PHE A 229 -37.12 -14.08 11.76
C PHE A 229 -37.26 -13.46 13.16
N ILE A 230 -37.50 -12.15 13.23
CA ILE A 230 -37.55 -11.41 14.51
C ILE A 230 -39.00 -11.00 14.76
N ILE A 231 -39.45 -11.21 15.99
CA ILE A 231 -40.74 -10.77 16.51
C ILE A 231 -40.53 -9.92 17.76
N LYS A 232 -41.47 -9.01 17.99
CA LYS A 232 -41.44 -8.02 19.07
C LYS A 232 -42.60 -8.27 20.02
N LEU A 233 -42.29 -8.38 21.31
CA LEU A 233 -43.29 -8.71 22.32
C LEU A 233 -44.30 -7.59 22.55
N SER A 234 -45.55 -7.98 22.85
CA SER A 234 -46.60 -7.06 23.29
C SER A 234 -46.25 -6.42 24.63
N LYS A 235 -46.87 -5.27 24.93
CA LYS A 235 -46.66 -4.57 26.23
C LYS A 235 -47.00 -5.46 27.44
N ASP A 236 -47.96 -6.37 27.29
CA ASP A 236 -48.37 -7.26 28.37
C ASP A 236 -47.51 -8.52 28.47
N ALA A 237 -47.00 -9.05 27.35
CA ALA A 237 -45.99 -10.11 27.37
C ALA A 237 -44.70 -9.64 28.06
N LYS A 238 -44.25 -8.42 27.74
CA LYS A 238 -43.10 -7.75 28.42
C LYS A 238 -43.31 -7.62 29.94
N LYS A 239 -44.54 -7.35 30.40
CA LYS A 239 -44.88 -7.33 31.84
C LYS A 239 -44.89 -8.75 32.44
N ARG A 240 -45.43 -9.75 31.74
CA ARG A 240 -45.50 -11.15 32.22
C ARG A 240 -44.10 -11.74 32.44
N ILE A 241 -43.16 -11.50 31.52
CA ILE A 241 -41.75 -11.90 31.69
C ILE A 241 -41.15 -11.28 32.97
N LYS A 242 -41.38 -9.98 33.20
CA LYS A 242 -40.83 -9.24 34.35
C LYS A 242 -41.48 -9.61 35.69
N ASN A 243 -42.75 -10.02 35.71
CA ASN A 243 -43.53 -10.16 36.94
C ASN A 243 -43.82 -11.61 37.38
N THR A 244 -43.82 -12.58 36.46
CA THR A 244 -44.37 -13.93 36.71
C THR A 244 -43.40 -15.08 36.38
N GLY A 245 -42.21 -14.77 35.87
CA GLY A 245 -41.21 -15.79 35.52
C GLY A 245 -41.41 -16.39 34.12
N ASN A 246 -40.67 -17.46 33.86
CA ASN A 246 -40.18 -17.81 32.52
C ASN A 246 -41.22 -18.39 31.54
N GLU A 247 -42.53 -18.38 31.83
CA GLU A 247 -43.55 -19.06 31.02
C GLU A 247 -43.61 -18.56 29.56
N VAL A 248 -43.51 -17.25 29.35
CA VAL A 248 -43.52 -16.66 28.00
C VAL A 248 -42.26 -17.07 27.23
N SER A 249 -41.10 -17.05 27.88
CA SER A 249 -39.82 -17.49 27.28
C SER A 249 -39.83 -18.99 26.98
N ILE A 250 -40.33 -19.83 27.89
CA ILE A 250 -40.48 -21.28 27.67
C ILE A 250 -41.40 -21.55 26.48
N MET A 251 -42.48 -20.78 26.31
CA MET A 251 -43.35 -20.94 25.14
C MET A 251 -42.65 -20.50 23.84
N LEU A 252 -41.84 -19.45 23.88
CA LEU A 252 -41.05 -18.99 22.74
C LEU A 252 -39.94 -19.98 22.37
N ASP A 253 -39.24 -20.55 23.37
CA ASP A 253 -38.25 -21.61 23.22
C ASP A 253 -38.87 -22.87 22.59
N GLN A 254 -40.10 -23.25 23.00
CA GLN A 254 -40.85 -24.37 22.43
C GLN A 254 -41.20 -24.15 20.95
N GLU A 255 -41.47 -22.91 20.54
CA GLU A 255 -41.63 -22.55 19.13
C GLU A 255 -40.29 -22.31 18.40
N GLY A 256 -39.14 -22.48 19.07
CA GLY A 256 -37.81 -22.34 18.48
C GLY A 256 -37.32 -20.89 18.30
N PHE A 257 -37.81 -19.96 19.11
CA PHE A 257 -37.30 -18.58 19.18
C PHE A 257 -36.25 -18.44 20.28
N GLU A 258 -35.13 -17.80 19.98
CA GLU A 258 -34.06 -17.47 20.92
C GLU A 258 -34.24 -16.01 21.41
N GLU A 259 -34.01 -15.74 22.71
CA GLU A 259 -33.99 -14.36 23.24
C GLU A 259 -32.78 -13.57 22.69
N LYS A 260 -33.00 -12.31 22.29
CA LYS A 260 -31.92 -11.43 21.80
C LYS A 260 -31.59 -10.35 22.83
N GLU A 261 -30.32 -10.32 23.25
CA GLU A 261 -29.74 -9.64 24.43
C GLU A 261 -30.09 -8.15 24.72
N LYS A 262 -30.89 -7.44 23.91
CA LYS A 262 -31.06 -5.97 24.06
C LYS A 262 -32.45 -5.34 23.97
N GLU A 263 -33.52 -5.97 23.47
CA GLU A 263 -34.73 -5.19 23.06
C GLU A 263 -36.12 -5.83 23.27
N ASP A 264 -36.30 -6.77 24.21
CA ASP A 264 -37.55 -7.57 24.35
C ASP A 264 -37.98 -8.22 23.00
N ASN A 265 -36.99 -8.58 22.18
CA ASN A 265 -37.13 -9.08 20.81
C ASN A 265 -36.68 -10.53 20.77
N PHE A 266 -37.49 -11.39 20.15
CA PHE A 266 -37.25 -12.83 20.05
C PHE A 266 -36.99 -13.23 18.60
N ALA A 267 -36.07 -14.15 18.38
CA ALA A 267 -35.49 -14.39 17.07
C ALA A 267 -35.38 -15.89 16.75
N LYS A 268 -36.06 -16.34 15.69
CA LYS A 268 -36.02 -17.72 15.18
C LYS A 268 -35.13 -17.81 13.94
N LYS A 269 -34.55 -18.99 13.67
CA LYS A 269 -33.86 -19.30 12.40
C LYS A 269 -34.67 -20.33 11.61
N PRO A 270 -35.65 -19.92 10.76
CA PRO A 270 -36.45 -20.88 9.99
C PRO A 270 -35.60 -21.60 8.95
N ILE A 271 -34.55 -20.94 8.45
CA ILE A 271 -33.49 -21.55 7.64
C ILE A 271 -32.14 -21.19 8.27
N ASP A 272 -31.39 -22.21 8.72
CA ASP A 272 -30.01 -22.04 9.16
C ASP A 272 -29.07 -22.13 7.96
N ILE A 273 -28.90 -21.01 7.23
CA ILE A 273 -28.08 -20.93 6.02
C ILE A 273 -26.62 -21.35 6.28
N GLU A 274 -26.10 -21.11 7.49
CA GLU A 274 -24.77 -21.58 7.85
C GLU A 274 -24.68 -23.11 7.96
N LYS A 275 -25.63 -23.75 8.65
CA LYS A 275 -25.69 -25.22 8.71
C LYS A 275 -25.95 -25.81 7.32
N PHE A 276 -26.83 -25.19 6.54
CA PHE A 276 -27.09 -25.59 5.15
C PHE A 276 -25.80 -25.64 4.34
N PHE A 277 -24.96 -24.60 4.37
CA PHE A 277 -23.68 -24.63 3.65
C PHE A 277 -22.63 -25.55 4.28
N LYS A 278 -22.68 -25.84 5.59
CA LYS A 278 -21.82 -26.85 6.26
C LYS A 278 -22.13 -28.30 5.82
N LEU A 279 -23.27 -28.56 5.16
CA LEU A 279 -23.58 -29.88 4.56
C LEU A 279 -22.77 -30.15 3.28
N PHE A 280 -22.13 -29.13 2.71
CA PHE A 280 -21.34 -29.22 1.48
C PHE A 280 -19.85 -29.01 1.77
N PRO A 281 -18.93 -29.43 0.87
CA PRO A 281 -17.52 -29.06 0.97
C PRO A 281 -17.33 -27.54 1.04
N LYS A 282 -16.27 -27.07 1.71
CA LYS A 282 -15.94 -25.63 1.66
C LYS A 282 -15.61 -25.24 0.22
N ILE A 283 -15.92 -24.01 -0.22
CA ILE A 283 -15.51 -23.56 -1.56
C ILE A 283 -13.99 -23.47 -1.68
N ILE A 284 -13.34 -22.91 -0.66
CA ILE A 284 -11.89 -22.83 -0.54
C ILE A 284 -11.43 -23.73 0.62
N PRO A 285 -10.47 -24.65 0.40
CA PRO A 285 -9.93 -25.50 1.46
C PRO A 285 -9.04 -24.67 2.40
N ASP A 286 -8.49 -25.29 3.44
CA ASP A 286 -7.53 -24.60 4.33
C ASP A 286 -6.13 -24.52 3.69
N ILE A 287 -6.02 -23.66 2.67
CA ILE A 287 -4.77 -23.34 1.94
C ILE A 287 -4.07 -22.08 2.48
N LEU A 288 -4.77 -21.27 3.28
CA LEU A 288 -4.22 -20.00 3.77
C LEU A 288 -2.97 -20.20 4.63
N GLY A 289 -2.89 -21.30 5.39
CA GLY A 289 -1.69 -21.67 6.13
C GLY A 289 -0.46 -21.98 5.26
N ILE A 290 -0.62 -22.13 3.94
CA ILE A 290 0.45 -22.40 2.97
C ILE A 290 0.81 -21.14 2.19
N CYS A 291 -0.22 -20.41 1.72
CA CYS A 291 -0.09 -19.37 0.70
C CYS A 291 -0.25 -17.92 1.19
N SER A 292 -0.56 -17.70 2.48
CA SER A 292 -0.70 -16.36 3.05
C SER A 292 0.43 -15.98 4.01
N ILE A 293 0.63 -14.66 4.12
CA ILE A 293 1.43 -14.02 5.16
C ILE A 293 0.46 -13.22 6.05
N ASP A 294 0.52 -13.38 7.36
CA ASP A 294 -0.32 -12.61 8.30
C ASP A 294 0.18 -11.16 8.44
N THR A 295 -0.75 -10.21 8.51
CA THR A 295 -0.49 -8.75 8.45
C THR A 295 -1.45 -7.99 9.39
N LEU A 296 -1.18 -6.69 9.62
CA LEU A 296 -2.13 -5.80 10.31
C LEU A 296 -3.48 -5.65 9.57
N LEU A 297 -3.51 -5.87 8.26
CA LEU A 297 -4.68 -5.72 7.40
C LEU A 297 -5.36 -7.07 7.11
N GLY A 298 -5.03 -8.13 7.86
CA GLY A 298 -5.47 -9.50 7.59
C GLY A 298 -4.39 -10.31 6.86
N LYS A 299 -4.76 -11.11 5.87
CA LYS A 299 -3.85 -12.04 5.18
C LYS A 299 -3.41 -11.50 3.81
N TRP A 300 -2.12 -11.27 3.62
CA TRP A 300 -1.56 -10.96 2.30
C TRP A 300 -1.31 -12.25 1.52
N ILE A 301 -1.75 -12.31 0.27
CA ILE A 301 -1.64 -13.47 -0.62
C ILE A 301 -1.06 -13.01 -1.98
N PRO A 302 -0.02 -13.69 -2.52
CA PRO A 302 0.53 -13.40 -3.84
C PRO A 302 -0.52 -13.37 -4.95
N LYS A 303 -0.44 -12.40 -5.87
CA LYS A 303 -1.52 -12.10 -6.84
C LYS A 303 -1.83 -13.24 -7.81
N LYS A 304 -0.83 -14.08 -8.13
CA LYS A 304 -1.01 -15.33 -8.89
C LYS A 304 -1.97 -16.30 -8.17
N ILE A 305 -1.82 -16.45 -6.85
CA ILE A 305 -2.64 -17.33 -6.01
C ILE A 305 -3.99 -16.68 -5.68
N SER A 306 -4.01 -15.36 -5.42
CA SER A 306 -5.24 -14.58 -5.24
C SER A 306 -6.22 -14.81 -6.39
N LYS A 307 -5.74 -14.75 -7.65
CA LYS A 307 -6.57 -15.01 -8.84
C LYS A 307 -7.15 -16.42 -8.91
N LEU A 308 -6.41 -17.44 -8.46
CA LEU A 308 -6.95 -18.81 -8.37
C LEU A 308 -8.10 -18.89 -7.37
N ILE A 309 -7.94 -18.24 -6.21
CA ILE A 309 -8.95 -18.19 -5.16
C ILE A 309 -10.18 -17.40 -5.63
N GLU A 310 -10.01 -16.24 -6.26
CA GLU A 310 -11.11 -15.46 -6.84
C GLU A 310 -11.90 -16.27 -7.86
N LYS A 311 -11.21 -16.92 -8.81
CA LYS A 311 -11.84 -17.77 -9.83
C LYS A 311 -12.65 -18.92 -9.20
N GLU A 312 -12.06 -19.61 -8.24
CA GLU A 312 -12.70 -20.73 -7.52
C GLU A 312 -13.86 -20.28 -6.61
N LEU A 313 -13.82 -19.03 -6.13
CA LEU A 313 -14.98 -18.39 -5.46
C LEU A 313 -16.07 -18.04 -6.46
N ASP A 314 -15.75 -17.58 -7.67
CA ASP A 314 -16.72 -17.14 -8.66
C ASP A 314 -17.47 -18.29 -9.35
N GLU A 315 -16.75 -19.24 -9.97
CA GLU A 315 -17.27 -20.14 -11.02
C GLU A 315 -18.37 -21.17 -10.66
N ARG A 316 -18.66 -21.63 -9.44
CA ARG A 316 -18.04 -21.46 -8.11
C ARG A 316 -19.17 -21.25 -7.09
N THR A 317 -19.30 -20.05 -6.53
CA THR A 317 -20.48 -19.58 -5.76
C THR A 317 -21.77 -19.75 -6.57
N ASP A 318 -21.71 -19.69 -7.90
CA ASP A 318 -22.86 -19.90 -8.80
C ASP A 318 -23.53 -21.28 -8.65
N ILE A 319 -22.78 -22.30 -8.21
CA ILE A 319 -23.34 -23.64 -7.91
C ILE A 319 -24.17 -23.57 -6.61
N TYR A 320 -23.64 -22.89 -5.58
CA TYR A 320 -24.29 -22.71 -4.29
C TYR A 320 -25.52 -21.81 -4.38
N ILE A 321 -25.50 -20.79 -5.25
CA ILE A 321 -26.66 -19.99 -5.64
C ILE A 321 -27.79 -20.89 -6.15
N ARG A 322 -27.50 -21.79 -7.11
CA ARG A 322 -28.53 -22.69 -7.68
C ARG A 322 -29.08 -23.67 -6.65
N ILE A 323 -28.21 -24.23 -5.81
CA ILE A 323 -28.60 -25.14 -4.72
C ILE A 323 -29.51 -24.43 -3.70
N LEU A 324 -29.15 -23.21 -3.29
CA LEU A 324 -29.97 -22.41 -2.38
C LEU A 324 -31.30 -22.01 -3.02
N LYS A 325 -31.30 -21.53 -4.28
CA LYS A 325 -32.54 -21.17 -5.00
C LYS A 325 -33.51 -22.34 -5.08
N LYS A 326 -33.03 -23.53 -5.49
CA LYS A 326 -33.89 -24.72 -5.55
C LYS A 326 -34.41 -25.11 -4.16
N HIS A 327 -33.58 -25.06 -3.12
CA HIS A 327 -34.06 -25.32 -1.75
C HIS A 327 -35.17 -24.34 -1.33
N LEU A 328 -35.05 -23.05 -1.68
CA LEU A 328 -36.09 -22.06 -1.42
C LEU A 328 -37.34 -22.32 -2.26
N GLU A 329 -37.23 -22.54 -3.57
CA GLU A 329 -38.35 -22.83 -4.47
C GLU A 329 -39.23 -24.00 -3.96
N GLU A 330 -38.62 -25.03 -3.39
CA GLU A 330 -39.31 -26.24 -2.92
C GLU A 330 -39.86 -26.14 -1.47
N ASN A 331 -39.27 -25.29 -0.62
CA ASN A 331 -39.54 -25.29 0.84
C ASN A 331 -40.03 -23.95 1.39
N LEU A 332 -39.89 -22.83 0.67
CA LEU A 332 -40.24 -21.50 1.16
C LEU A 332 -41.70 -21.40 1.59
N THR A 333 -42.65 -21.96 0.82
CA THR A 333 -44.07 -22.00 1.19
C THR A 333 -44.29 -22.65 2.56
N ASN A 334 -43.64 -23.79 2.83
CA ASN A 334 -43.75 -24.49 4.10
C ASN A 334 -43.17 -23.65 5.26
N TYR A 335 -42.03 -23.00 5.05
CA TYR A 335 -41.45 -22.10 6.05
C TYR A 335 -42.35 -20.89 6.33
N LEU A 336 -42.98 -20.31 5.30
CA LEU A 336 -43.91 -19.20 5.45
C LEU A 336 -45.21 -19.63 6.16
N GLU A 337 -45.72 -20.84 5.91
CA GLU A 337 -46.85 -21.42 6.63
C GLU A 337 -46.52 -21.70 8.10
N GLU A 338 -45.34 -22.25 8.39
CA GLU A 338 -44.86 -22.44 9.76
C GLU A 338 -44.77 -21.10 10.50
N LEU A 339 -44.21 -20.07 9.88
CA LEU A 339 -44.12 -18.73 10.46
C LEU A 339 -45.51 -18.08 10.68
N LYS A 340 -46.46 -18.27 9.76
CA LYS A 340 -47.85 -17.81 9.94
C LYS A 340 -48.51 -18.49 11.13
N ASN A 341 -48.39 -19.82 11.23
CA ASN A 341 -48.92 -20.60 12.35
C ASN A 341 -48.32 -20.14 13.69
N ASN A 342 -47.01 -19.87 13.73
CA ASN A 342 -46.32 -19.34 14.91
C ASN A 342 -46.87 -17.95 15.28
N ILE A 343 -47.00 -17.03 14.33
CA ILE A 343 -47.57 -15.68 14.55
C ILE A 343 -49.01 -15.77 15.08
N GLU A 344 -49.89 -16.57 14.46
CA GLU A 344 -51.26 -16.75 14.94
C GLU A 344 -51.33 -17.30 16.37
N LYS A 345 -50.48 -18.27 16.71
CA LYS A 345 -50.42 -18.87 18.05
C LYS A 345 -49.96 -17.85 19.08
N LEU A 346 -48.93 -17.07 18.76
CA LEU A 346 -48.39 -16.01 19.62
C LEU A 346 -49.39 -14.87 19.80
N GLN A 347 -50.15 -14.51 18.76
CA GLN A 347 -51.23 -13.52 18.83
C GLN A 347 -52.38 -13.99 19.73
N LYS A 348 -52.88 -15.23 19.53
CA LYS A 348 -53.95 -15.82 20.36
C LYS A 348 -53.60 -15.83 21.86
N ASN A 349 -52.31 -15.97 22.19
CA ASN A 349 -51.79 -15.96 23.57
C ASN A 349 -51.43 -14.54 24.09
N ASN A 350 -51.67 -13.48 23.29
CA ASN A 350 -51.31 -12.08 23.54
C ASN A 350 -49.79 -11.84 23.75
N ILE A 351 -48.94 -12.68 23.16
CA ILE A 351 -47.47 -12.61 23.31
C ILE A 351 -46.87 -11.54 22.39
N ILE A 352 -47.42 -11.40 21.18
CA ILE A 352 -47.06 -10.35 20.22
C ILE A 352 -48.25 -9.42 19.99
N ASP A 353 -47.96 -8.20 19.57
CA ASP A 353 -48.96 -7.22 19.13
C ASP A 353 -49.03 -7.23 17.60
N CYS A 354 -50.22 -7.47 17.03
CA CYS A 354 -50.43 -7.52 15.58
C CYS A 354 -50.89 -6.18 15.00
N ASP A 355 -51.06 -5.15 15.82
CA ASP A 355 -51.22 -3.77 15.34
C ASP A 355 -49.86 -3.05 15.22
N ASP A 356 -48.77 -3.68 15.69
CA ASP A 356 -47.39 -3.18 15.51
C ASP A 356 -46.86 -3.49 14.09
N GLU A 357 -46.50 -2.43 13.34
CA GLU A 357 -46.03 -2.52 11.96
C GLU A 357 -44.83 -3.46 11.76
N GLU A 358 -43.99 -3.65 12.77
CA GLU A 358 -42.82 -4.53 12.66
C GLU A 358 -43.23 -6.00 12.67
N ASN A 359 -44.24 -6.36 13.47
CA ASN A 359 -44.81 -7.70 13.52
C ASN A 359 -45.70 -7.99 12.30
N ILE A 360 -46.52 -7.03 11.86
CA ILE A 360 -47.34 -7.14 10.63
C ILE A 360 -46.45 -7.50 9.43
N ASN A 361 -45.31 -6.80 9.30
CA ASN A 361 -44.41 -6.98 8.17
C ASN A 361 -43.30 -8.01 8.43
N ALA A 362 -43.30 -8.73 9.56
CA ALA A 362 -42.20 -9.63 9.92
C ALA A 362 -41.99 -10.75 8.88
N ILE A 363 -43.08 -11.37 8.41
CA ILE A 363 -43.02 -12.46 7.43
C ILE A 363 -42.57 -11.95 6.05
N PRO A 364 -43.19 -10.92 5.45
CA PRO A 364 -42.72 -10.33 4.19
C PRO A 364 -41.26 -9.83 4.24
N ARG A 365 -40.84 -9.16 5.34
CA ARG A 365 -39.46 -8.69 5.51
C ARG A 365 -38.46 -9.85 5.59
N TRP A 366 -38.84 -10.98 6.19
CA TRP A 366 -37.98 -12.16 6.26
C TRP A 366 -37.89 -12.90 4.92
N GLU A 367 -39.01 -13.07 4.23
CA GLU A 367 -39.08 -13.61 2.87
C GLU A 367 -38.20 -12.83 1.90
N GLU A 368 -38.30 -11.49 1.92
CA GLU A 368 -37.49 -10.60 1.10
C GLU A 368 -35.98 -10.75 1.39
N LYS A 369 -35.58 -10.83 2.67
CA LYS A 369 -34.18 -11.04 3.07
C LYS A 369 -33.61 -12.35 2.54
N ILE A 370 -34.34 -13.45 2.73
CA ILE A 370 -33.92 -14.79 2.30
C ILE A 370 -33.83 -14.89 0.78
N THR A 371 -34.82 -14.35 0.07
CA THR A 371 -34.82 -14.31 -1.41
C THR A 371 -33.66 -13.47 -1.93
N LYS A 372 -33.38 -12.30 -1.34
CA LYS A 372 -32.23 -11.44 -1.72
C LYS A 372 -30.87 -12.13 -1.57
N ILE A 373 -30.64 -12.94 -0.53
CA ILE A 373 -29.38 -13.70 -0.41
C ILE A 373 -29.14 -14.59 -1.62
N SER A 374 -30.17 -15.27 -2.12
CA SER A 374 -30.05 -16.13 -3.30
C SER A 374 -29.66 -15.38 -4.59
N GLN A 375 -29.74 -14.04 -4.57
CA GLN A 375 -29.46 -13.15 -5.69
C GLN A 375 -28.12 -12.39 -5.51
N ASP A 376 -27.65 -12.17 -4.27
CA ASP A 376 -26.39 -11.50 -4.00
C ASP A 376 -25.19 -12.47 -3.99
N LYS A 377 -24.50 -12.52 -5.14
CA LYS A 377 -23.29 -13.33 -5.32
C LYS A 377 -22.13 -12.93 -4.40
N ASN A 378 -21.96 -11.65 -4.09
CA ASN A 378 -20.83 -11.19 -3.27
C ASN A 378 -21.05 -11.52 -1.80
N LEU A 379 -22.30 -11.40 -1.33
CA LEU A 379 -22.71 -11.77 0.00
C LEU A 379 -22.59 -13.28 0.23
N LEU A 380 -22.94 -14.09 -0.77
CA LEU A 380 -22.73 -15.55 -0.72
C LEU A 380 -21.24 -15.94 -0.74
N LYS A 381 -20.37 -15.31 -1.54
CA LYS A 381 -18.91 -15.51 -1.44
C LYS A 381 -18.41 -15.29 -0.02
N LEU A 382 -18.88 -14.21 0.62
CA LEU A 382 -18.49 -13.85 1.99
C LEU A 382 -19.00 -14.86 3.03
N LEU A 383 -20.23 -15.37 2.91
CA LEU A 383 -20.73 -16.44 3.77
C LEU A 383 -19.95 -17.76 3.60
N LEU A 384 -19.62 -18.12 2.36
CA LEU A 384 -19.02 -19.41 2.00
C LEU A 384 -17.51 -19.48 2.33
N TRP A 385 -16.84 -18.33 2.48
CA TRP A 385 -15.39 -18.28 2.74
C TRP A 385 -14.97 -17.46 3.98
N LYS A 386 -15.77 -16.50 4.42
CA LYS A 386 -15.49 -15.53 5.52
C LYS A 386 -14.30 -14.58 5.30
N TYR A 387 -13.71 -14.54 4.10
CA TYR A 387 -12.68 -13.57 3.71
C TYR A 387 -13.12 -12.68 2.54
N GLN A 388 -12.59 -11.46 2.50
CA GLN A 388 -12.83 -10.49 1.42
C GLN A 388 -11.55 -9.71 1.12
N ILE A 389 -11.31 -9.37 -0.14
CA ILE A 389 -10.20 -8.49 -0.55
C ILE A 389 -10.46 -7.07 -0.04
N ILE A 390 -9.47 -6.48 0.62
CA ILE A 390 -9.45 -5.05 0.93
C ILE A 390 -8.85 -4.30 -0.27
N PRO A 391 -9.56 -3.35 -0.89
CA PRO A 391 -8.96 -2.45 -1.86
C PRO A 391 -8.01 -1.49 -1.13
N ILE A 392 -6.70 -1.65 -1.32
CA ILE A 392 -5.66 -0.79 -0.72
C ILE A 392 -4.80 -0.22 -1.85
N SER A 393 -4.75 1.11 -1.93
CA SER A 393 -3.84 1.85 -2.80
C SER A 393 -2.57 2.18 -2.03
N LEU A 394 -1.63 1.23 -1.97
CA LEU A 394 -0.37 1.37 -1.24
C LEU A 394 0.43 2.61 -1.68
N ASP A 395 0.37 2.94 -2.98
CA ASP A 395 1.05 4.08 -3.60
C ASP A 395 0.52 5.45 -3.15
N LEU A 396 -0.64 5.50 -2.46
CA LEU A 396 -1.21 6.73 -1.89
C LEU A 396 -0.82 6.96 -0.43
N ILE A 397 -0.12 6.01 0.21
CA ILE A 397 0.32 6.13 1.60
C ILE A 397 1.58 7.00 1.63
N GLN A 398 1.42 8.26 2.05
CA GLN A 398 2.52 9.23 2.11
C GLN A 398 3.48 9.03 3.30
N ASP A 399 3.08 8.24 4.30
CA ASP A 399 3.86 7.99 5.52
C ASP A 399 4.82 6.79 5.33
N PRO A 400 6.16 7.02 5.29
CA PRO A 400 7.12 5.94 5.16
C PRO A 400 7.19 5.03 6.40
N ASP A 401 6.89 5.55 7.60
CA ASP A 401 6.93 4.75 8.85
C ASP A 401 5.81 3.72 8.88
N LEU A 402 4.61 4.08 8.43
CA LEU A 402 3.49 3.15 8.31
C LEU A 402 3.81 2.02 7.33
N ILE A 403 4.40 2.35 6.17
CA ILE A 403 4.82 1.38 5.16
C ILE A 403 5.91 0.44 5.70
N LEU A 404 6.94 0.99 6.33
CA LEU A 404 8.02 0.18 6.90
C LEU A 404 7.51 -0.69 8.06
N THR A 405 6.64 -0.17 8.94
CA THR A 405 6.00 -0.95 10.02
C THR A 405 5.17 -2.12 9.50
N LEU A 406 4.49 -1.96 8.36
CA LEU A 406 3.78 -3.05 7.70
C LEU A 406 4.74 -4.15 7.21
N TYR A 407 5.90 -3.76 6.65
CA TYR A 407 6.94 -4.69 6.22
C TYR A 407 7.68 -5.37 7.36
N ASP A 408 8.11 -4.63 8.37
CA ASP A 408 8.85 -5.17 9.50
C ASP A 408 8.00 -6.22 10.23
N ARG A 409 6.67 -6.00 10.36
CA ARG A 409 5.77 -7.03 10.90
C ARG A 409 5.60 -8.24 9.98
N LEU A 410 5.60 -8.07 8.65
CA LEU A 410 5.60 -9.21 7.71
C LEU A 410 6.88 -10.03 7.84
N HIS A 411 8.02 -9.37 7.99
CA HIS A 411 9.34 -9.97 8.13
C HIS A 411 9.51 -10.66 9.49
N ASP A 412 9.17 -9.99 10.59
CA ASP A 412 9.27 -10.53 11.95
C ASP A 412 8.35 -11.73 12.21
N LEU A 413 7.18 -11.77 11.57
CA LEU A 413 6.30 -12.93 11.65
C LEU A 413 6.88 -14.18 10.98
N TYR A 414 7.93 -14.04 10.15
CA TYR A 414 8.55 -15.10 9.36
C TYR A 414 10.08 -15.10 9.45
N GLN A 415 10.66 -14.66 10.57
CA GLN A 415 12.10 -14.84 10.81
C GLN A 415 12.49 -16.32 10.62
N PRO A 416 13.59 -16.64 9.90
CA PRO A 416 13.97 -18.02 9.55
C PRO A 416 14.10 -18.98 10.75
N ASN A 417 14.37 -18.44 11.93
CA ASN A 417 14.55 -19.19 13.18
C ASN A 417 13.23 -19.65 13.82
N ILE A 418 12.07 -19.17 13.36
CA ILE A 418 10.76 -19.55 13.89
C ILE A 418 10.07 -20.50 12.91
N ASN A 419 10.08 -21.79 13.24
CA ASN A 419 9.59 -22.88 12.39
C ASN A 419 8.05 -22.86 12.21
N ARG A 420 7.55 -21.95 11.35
CA ARG A 420 6.13 -21.75 11.05
C ARG A 420 5.77 -22.35 9.69
N LYS A 421 4.56 -22.94 9.59
CA LYS A 421 4.14 -23.83 8.50
C LYS A 421 3.87 -23.15 7.13
N GLY A 422 4.06 -21.83 7.01
CA GLY A 422 3.73 -21.04 5.81
C GLY A 422 4.86 -21.00 4.79
N LYS A 423 4.67 -21.65 3.64
CA LYS A 423 5.69 -21.76 2.59
C LYS A 423 5.98 -20.43 1.89
N VAL A 424 4.98 -19.57 1.67
CA VAL A 424 5.18 -18.26 1.01
C VAL A 424 6.02 -17.32 1.86
N GLY A 425 5.73 -17.18 3.16
CA GLY A 425 6.50 -16.30 4.04
C GLY A 425 7.98 -16.68 4.14
N LYS A 426 8.30 -17.98 4.07
CA LYS A 426 9.68 -18.45 3.99
C LYS A 426 10.38 -18.03 2.68
N ILE A 427 9.70 -18.10 1.52
CA ILE A 427 10.29 -17.61 0.27
C ILE A 427 10.60 -16.10 0.36
N PHE A 428 9.79 -15.35 1.08
CA PHE A 428 10.00 -13.91 1.30
C PHE A 428 11.14 -13.62 2.29
N SER A 429 11.30 -14.39 3.37
CA SER A 429 12.47 -14.24 4.26
C SER A 429 13.77 -14.58 3.54
N ASP A 430 13.77 -15.70 2.81
CA ASP A 430 14.97 -16.27 2.20
C ASP A 430 15.44 -15.50 0.95
N ASN A 431 14.60 -14.63 0.39
CA ASN A 431 14.92 -13.77 -0.77
C ASN A 431 14.82 -12.27 -0.42
N SER A 432 14.99 -11.89 0.85
CA SER A 432 14.76 -10.52 1.36
C SER A 432 15.51 -9.40 0.60
N GLU A 433 16.69 -9.69 0.03
CA GLU A 433 17.43 -8.74 -0.81
C GLU A 433 16.84 -8.53 -2.20
N ASN A 434 16.15 -9.53 -2.76
CA ASN A 434 15.65 -9.54 -4.15
C ASN A 434 14.27 -10.23 -4.29
N ASN A 435 13.33 -9.89 -3.41
CA ASN A 435 12.03 -10.56 -3.24
C ASN A 435 11.20 -10.80 -4.54
N TYR A 436 11.43 -9.99 -5.57
CA TYR A 436 10.82 -10.15 -6.90
C TYR A 436 11.21 -11.47 -7.59
N GLU A 437 12.44 -11.95 -7.39
CA GLU A 437 12.92 -13.23 -7.92
C GLU A 437 12.27 -14.39 -7.17
N GLY A 438 12.03 -14.25 -5.85
CA GLY A 438 11.33 -15.23 -5.02
C GLY A 438 9.96 -15.63 -5.58
N ILE A 439 9.15 -14.69 -6.08
CA ILE A 439 7.80 -14.95 -6.66
C ILE A 439 7.85 -15.57 -8.08
N ASN A 440 9.02 -15.56 -8.71
CA ASN A 440 9.26 -16.22 -10.00
C ASN A 440 10.14 -17.48 -9.87
N SER A 441 10.59 -17.82 -8.66
CA SER A 441 11.38 -19.01 -8.36
C SER A 441 10.59 -20.31 -8.56
N ASP A 442 11.31 -21.41 -8.78
CA ASP A 442 10.74 -22.75 -8.81
C ASP A 442 10.10 -23.15 -7.47
N SER A 443 10.61 -22.63 -6.35
CA SER A 443 9.99 -22.81 -5.03
C SER A 443 8.59 -22.19 -4.98
N PHE A 444 8.39 -21.00 -5.56
CA PHE A 444 7.07 -20.39 -5.66
C PHE A 444 6.16 -21.14 -6.64
N ASN A 445 6.69 -21.59 -7.78
CA ASN A 445 5.95 -22.41 -8.73
C ASN A 445 5.45 -23.72 -8.08
N GLY A 446 6.24 -24.32 -7.18
CA GLY A 446 5.82 -25.47 -6.37
C GLY A 446 4.65 -25.16 -5.43
N ILE A 447 4.65 -24.00 -4.76
CA ILE A 447 3.51 -23.56 -3.92
C ILE A 447 2.28 -23.28 -4.78
N TYR A 448 2.45 -22.59 -5.91
CA TYR A 448 1.35 -22.28 -6.82
C TYR A 448 0.65 -23.57 -7.26
N ARG A 449 1.42 -24.58 -7.70
CA ARG A 449 0.87 -25.91 -8.06
C ARG A 449 0.19 -26.58 -6.87
N GLU A 450 0.79 -26.61 -5.68
CA GLU A 450 0.13 -27.21 -4.50
C GLU A 450 -1.21 -26.53 -4.16
N VAL A 451 -1.32 -25.21 -4.35
CA VAL A 451 -2.58 -24.48 -4.13
C VAL A 451 -3.59 -24.75 -5.24
N GLU A 452 -3.15 -24.76 -6.50
CA GLU A 452 -3.97 -25.11 -7.67
C GLU A 452 -4.52 -26.54 -7.55
N ASP A 453 -3.64 -27.50 -7.26
CA ASP A 453 -3.97 -28.90 -6.96
C ASP A 453 -4.96 -28.99 -5.79
N LYS A 454 -4.75 -28.26 -4.68
CA LYS A 454 -5.68 -28.27 -3.54
C LYS A 454 -7.04 -27.65 -3.87
N LEU A 455 -7.10 -26.60 -4.68
CA LEU A 455 -8.36 -26.01 -5.12
C LEU A 455 -9.12 -26.97 -6.06
N ASN A 456 -8.40 -27.66 -6.95
CA ASN A 456 -8.96 -28.70 -7.81
C ASN A 456 -9.44 -29.93 -7.00
N ASP A 457 -8.62 -30.41 -6.07
CA ASP A 457 -8.88 -31.58 -5.20
C ASP A 457 -10.01 -31.35 -4.20
N ASN A 458 -10.26 -30.09 -3.80
CA ASN A 458 -11.34 -29.72 -2.89
C ASN A 458 -12.75 -29.96 -3.47
N ARG A 459 -12.86 -30.45 -4.72
CA ARG A 459 -14.12 -30.87 -5.34
C ARG A 459 -13.95 -32.05 -6.29
N LEU A 460 -14.46 -33.23 -5.92
CA LEU A 460 -14.88 -34.33 -6.83
C LEU A 460 -13.82 -34.87 -7.81
N GLY A 461 -12.61 -34.31 -7.79
CA GLY A 461 -11.63 -34.36 -8.85
C GLY A 461 -10.43 -35.23 -8.52
N ASP A 462 -10.65 -36.38 -7.86
CA ASP A 462 -9.91 -37.57 -8.29
C ASP A 462 -10.54 -38.89 -7.82
N LEU A 463 -11.44 -39.44 -8.65
CA LEU A 463 -11.82 -40.86 -8.60
C LEU A 463 -10.72 -41.77 -9.18
N SER A 464 -9.63 -41.21 -9.72
CA SER A 464 -8.55 -41.89 -10.43
C SER A 464 -7.20 -41.90 -9.67
N LYS A 465 -7.04 -41.17 -8.56
CA LYS A 465 -5.87 -41.27 -7.67
C LYS A 465 -5.80 -42.66 -7.02
N LYS A 466 -4.61 -43.27 -7.02
CA LYS A 466 -4.33 -44.58 -6.40
C LYS A 466 -4.81 -44.66 -4.95
N ASP A 467 -4.67 -43.56 -4.21
CA ASP A 467 -4.96 -43.47 -2.77
C ASP A 467 -6.46 -43.28 -2.47
N ASN A 468 -7.29 -43.15 -3.51
CA ASN A 468 -8.75 -43.07 -3.46
C ASN A 468 -9.46 -44.37 -3.88
N GLN A 469 -8.71 -45.47 -4.11
CA GLN A 469 -9.33 -46.79 -4.27
C GLN A 469 -10.26 -47.10 -3.08
N GLY A 470 -11.53 -47.42 -3.38
CA GLY A 470 -12.55 -47.75 -2.38
C GLY A 470 -13.44 -46.59 -1.90
N LYS A 471 -13.23 -45.34 -2.34
CA LYS A 471 -14.07 -44.19 -1.95
C LYS A 471 -14.92 -43.70 -3.14
N TYR A 472 -16.23 -43.90 -3.07
CA TYR A 472 -17.18 -43.58 -4.14
C TYR A 472 -18.17 -42.49 -3.73
N PHE A 473 -18.61 -41.67 -4.68
CA PHE A 473 -19.60 -40.61 -4.49
C PHE A 473 -20.72 -40.74 -5.53
N CYS A 474 -21.97 -40.46 -5.14
CA CYS A 474 -23.09 -40.33 -6.07
C CYS A 474 -24.13 -39.34 -5.52
N ALA A 475 -24.95 -38.77 -6.41
CA ALA A 475 -26.11 -37.95 -6.09
C ALA A 475 -27.27 -38.36 -7.02
N ILE A 476 -28.49 -38.39 -6.51
CA ILE A 476 -29.71 -38.75 -7.26
C ILE A 476 -30.74 -37.61 -7.09
N VAL A 477 -31.48 -37.30 -8.16
CA VAL A 477 -32.56 -36.31 -8.17
C VAL A 477 -33.84 -36.99 -8.68
N LYS A 478 -34.99 -36.77 -8.01
CA LYS A 478 -36.32 -37.20 -8.50
C LYS A 478 -37.04 -36.04 -9.23
N PRO A 479 -37.47 -36.21 -10.50
CA PRO A 479 -38.26 -35.20 -11.23
C PRO A 479 -39.73 -35.02 -10.76
N GLU A 480 -39.95 -34.49 -9.55
CA GLU A 480 -41.18 -33.82 -9.07
C GLU A 480 -40.79 -32.67 -8.11
N ASP A 481 -39.61 -32.09 -8.32
CA ASP A 481 -39.10 -30.91 -7.61
C ASP A 481 -39.31 -30.92 -6.09
N LYS A 482 -38.71 -31.95 -5.45
CA LYS A 482 -38.36 -31.95 -4.03
C LYS A 482 -36.96 -32.53 -3.82
N ILE A 483 -36.06 -31.77 -3.22
CA ILE A 483 -34.79 -32.22 -2.66
C ILE A 483 -35.12 -33.07 -1.43
N VAL A 484 -34.96 -34.39 -1.57
CA VAL A 484 -34.99 -35.32 -0.45
C VAL A 484 -33.58 -35.88 -0.27
N THR A 485 -32.88 -35.31 0.71
CA THR A 485 -31.79 -35.91 1.50
C THR A 485 -30.68 -36.64 0.71
N GLY A 486 -29.50 -36.02 0.59
CA GLY A 486 -28.29 -36.76 0.20
C GLY A 486 -27.89 -37.77 1.29
N ILE A 487 -27.94 -39.06 0.99
CA ILE A 487 -27.48 -40.12 1.90
C ILE A 487 -25.97 -40.32 1.70
N PHE A 488 -25.21 -40.11 2.78
CA PHE A 488 -23.79 -40.45 2.84
C PHE A 488 -23.63 -41.96 3.07
N ILE A 489 -23.06 -42.70 2.12
CA ILE A 489 -22.59 -44.07 2.35
C ILE A 489 -21.07 -44.06 2.37
N ARG A 490 -20.50 -43.92 3.57
CA ARG A 490 -19.09 -44.23 3.84
C ARG A 490 -18.96 -45.74 3.93
N LEU A 491 -18.54 -46.39 2.84
CA LEU A 491 -18.05 -47.77 2.92
C LEU A 491 -16.68 -47.75 3.59
N GLU A 492 -16.57 -48.38 4.75
CA GLU A 492 -15.26 -48.63 5.36
C GLU A 492 -14.57 -49.79 4.66
N GLU A 493 -13.25 -49.66 4.44
CA GLU A 493 -12.41 -50.63 3.74
C GLU A 493 -12.45 -52.03 4.39
N SER A 494 -12.70 -52.07 5.71
CA SER A 494 -12.98 -53.26 6.52
C SER A 494 -14.17 -54.11 6.03
N SER A 495 -15.09 -53.54 5.25
CA SER A 495 -16.28 -54.22 4.73
C SER A 495 -16.12 -54.81 3.32
N LEU A 496 -15.01 -54.50 2.62
CA LEU A 496 -14.74 -54.95 1.25
C LEU A 496 -14.02 -56.31 1.15
N THR A 497 -13.44 -56.82 2.24
CA THR A 497 -12.51 -57.96 2.18
C THR A 497 -13.17 -59.33 2.05
N ASN A 498 -14.47 -59.49 2.34
CA ASN A 498 -15.18 -60.76 2.09
C ASN A 498 -16.72 -60.65 2.07
N ARG A 499 -17.27 -60.20 0.94
CA ARG A 499 -18.51 -60.69 0.28
C ARG A 499 -18.95 -59.68 -0.78
N LYS A 500 -19.54 -60.17 -1.88
CA LYS A 500 -20.25 -59.34 -2.86
C LYS A 500 -21.45 -58.69 -2.14
N GLN A 501 -21.31 -57.44 -1.69
CA GLN A 501 -22.46 -56.67 -1.25
C GLN A 501 -23.34 -56.40 -2.48
N LEU A 502 -24.59 -56.83 -2.40
CA LEU A 502 -25.60 -56.62 -3.43
C LEU A 502 -26.48 -55.47 -2.99
N ILE A 503 -26.75 -54.54 -3.90
CA ILE A 503 -27.75 -53.50 -3.70
C ILE A 503 -29.00 -53.95 -4.43
N PHE A 504 -30.07 -54.19 -3.67
CA PHE A 504 -31.38 -54.58 -4.17
C PHE A 504 -32.18 -53.31 -4.52
N TYR A 505 -32.79 -53.29 -5.70
CA TYR A 505 -33.58 -52.16 -6.17
C TYR A 505 -34.71 -52.61 -7.11
N GLN A 506 -35.77 -51.81 -7.21
CA GLN A 506 -36.91 -52.05 -8.09
C GLN A 506 -37.15 -50.84 -9.01
N THR A 507 -37.23 -51.08 -10.31
CA THR A 507 -37.56 -50.08 -11.35
C THR A 507 -39.05 -50.09 -11.66
N GLU A 508 -39.61 -49.03 -12.26
CA GLU A 508 -41.02 -49.04 -12.68
C GLU A 508 -41.32 -50.11 -13.75
N ALA A 509 -40.38 -50.37 -14.66
CA ALA A 509 -40.51 -51.42 -15.68
C ALA A 509 -40.64 -52.83 -15.09
N ASN A 510 -40.04 -53.07 -13.93
CA ASN A 510 -40.00 -54.40 -13.29
C ASN A 510 -41.00 -54.53 -12.14
N LYS A 511 -41.60 -53.42 -11.69
CA LYS A 511 -42.50 -53.35 -10.52
C LYS A 511 -43.79 -54.17 -10.69
N GLN A 512 -44.26 -54.34 -11.93
CA GLN A 512 -45.43 -55.16 -12.26
C GLN A 512 -45.11 -56.68 -12.32
N ALA A 513 -43.83 -57.07 -12.22
CA ALA A 513 -43.38 -58.46 -12.36
C ALA A 513 -42.77 -59.04 -11.06
N GLU A 514 -42.86 -58.32 -9.93
CA GLU A 514 -42.32 -58.69 -8.61
C GLU A 514 -40.89 -59.24 -8.61
N LYS A 515 -40.02 -58.71 -9.50
CA LYS A 515 -38.61 -59.10 -9.58
C LYS A 515 -37.69 -57.97 -9.11
N GLU A 516 -36.93 -58.26 -8.06
CA GLU A 516 -35.75 -57.49 -7.67
C GLU A 516 -34.58 -57.80 -8.62
N GLU A 517 -33.83 -56.77 -9.01
CA GLU A 517 -32.57 -56.95 -9.74
C GLU A 517 -31.36 -56.74 -8.82
N ASN A 518 -30.32 -57.52 -9.08
CA ASN A 518 -29.08 -57.54 -8.31
C ASN A 518 -28.02 -56.69 -9.01
N LEU A 519 -27.71 -55.51 -8.48
CA LEU A 519 -26.51 -54.77 -8.90
C LEU A 519 -25.30 -55.16 -8.05
N LEU A 520 -24.21 -55.55 -8.70
CA LEU A 520 -22.88 -55.57 -8.07
C LEU A 520 -22.40 -54.13 -7.91
N VAL A 521 -21.89 -53.78 -6.72
CA VAL A 521 -21.32 -52.45 -6.41
C VAL A 521 -20.31 -51.98 -7.46
N ASN A 522 -19.60 -52.93 -8.08
CA ASN A 522 -18.63 -52.75 -9.16
C ASN A 522 -19.21 -52.11 -10.44
N ASN A 523 -20.54 -52.06 -10.59
CA ASN A 523 -21.24 -51.54 -11.77
C ASN A 523 -21.93 -50.17 -11.51
N LEU A 524 -21.64 -49.50 -10.39
CA LEU A 524 -22.16 -48.16 -10.11
C LEU A 524 -21.57 -47.11 -11.05
N VAL A 525 -22.45 -46.41 -11.79
CA VAL A 525 -22.09 -45.32 -12.70
C VAL A 525 -22.10 -43.98 -11.96
N THR A 526 -21.05 -43.18 -12.16
CA THR A 526 -20.86 -41.84 -11.59
C THR A 526 -21.26 -40.74 -12.56
N PHE A 527 -21.81 -39.63 -12.05
CA PHE A 527 -22.15 -38.46 -12.86
C PHE A 527 -20.97 -37.48 -12.98
N LYS A 528 -20.70 -37.04 -14.22
CA LYS A 528 -19.76 -35.95 -14.53
C LYS A 528 -20.57 -34.70 -14.89
N ILE A 529 -20.30 -33.56 -14.24
CA ILE A 529 -20.79 -32.26 -14.73
C ILE A 529 -19.95 -31.90 -15.95
N ILE A 530 -20.57 -31.90 -17.14
CA ILE A 530 -19.97 -31.41 -18.38
C ILE A 530 -20.62 -30.05 -18.69
N GLY A 531 -19.81 -29.03 -18.94
CA GLY A 531 -20.31 -27.73 -19.39
C GLY A 531 -20.75 -27.79 -20.86
N ASN A 532 -21.83 -27.10 -21.18
CA ASN A 532 -22.33 -26.85 -22.54
C ASN A 532 -22.47 -28.07 -23.47
N GLU A 533 -23.51 -28.88 -23.26
CA GLU A 533 -24.55 -29.18 -24.27
C GLU A 533 -25.53 -30.26 -23.73
N TYR A 534 -26.77 -30.25 -24.23
CA TYR A 534 -27.83 -31.15 -23.76
C TYR A 534 -27.61 -32.61 -24.21
N LYS A 535 -27.75 -33.57 -23.29
CA LYS A 535 -28.36 -34.89 -23.57
C LYS A 535 -28.75 -35.66 -22.29
N GLU A 536 -29.96 -36.20 -22.35
CA GLU A 536 -30.64 -37.22 -21.53
C GLU A 536 -30.44 -37.27 -20.00
N ILE A 537 -31.56 -37.09 -19.30
CA ILE A 537 -31.76 -37.38 -17.87
C ILE A 537 -32.58 -38.67 -17.78
N LEU A 538 -32.12 -39.65 -16.98
CA LEU A 538 -32.90 -40.85 -16.64
C LEU A 538 -33.48 -40.78 -15.22
N TYR A 539 -34.60 -41.48 -15.04
CA TYR A 539 -35.62 -41.21 -14.01
C TYR A 539 -35.36 -41.82 -12.60
N LYS A 540 -35.47 -40.97 -11.57
CA LYS A 540 -36.55 -41.01 -10.56
C LYS A 540 -36.78 -42.27 -9.65
N PHE A 541 -35.90 -42.54 -8.67
CA PHE A 541 -36.16 -43.52 -7.58
C PHE A 541 -36.77 -42.94 -6.30
N GLY A 542 -37.81 -43.56 -5.74
CA GLY A 542 -38.41 -43.14 -4.46
C GLY A 542 -38.76 -44.34 -3.60
N PHE A 543 -38.70 -44.11 -2.30
CA PHE A 543 -38.73 -45.15 -1.27
C PHE A 543 -39.99 -45.01 -0.42
N ILE A 544 -40.44 -46.17 0.09
CA ILE A 544 -41.37 -46.31 1.20
C ILE A 544 -40.53 -46.27 2.49
#